data_AF-A0AAW9CKE8-F1
#
_entry.id   AF-A0AAW9CKE8-F1
#
_cell.length_a   1.000
_cell.length_b   1.000
_cell.length_c   1.000
_cell.angle_alpha   90.00
_cell.angle_beta   90.00
_cell.angle_gamma   90.00
#
_symmetry.space_group_name_H-M   'P 1'
#
loop_
_entity.id
_entity.type
_entity.pdbx_description
1 polymer ?
#
loop_
_entity_poly.entity_id
_entity_poly.type
_entity_poly.pdbx_seq_one_letter_code
_entity_poly.pdbx_strand_id
1 'polypeptide(L)'
;MWGNAFLEKWPQDDLYGVKIEWARGLRKLSSKELKAGVDALITLKFAPSLSEFYALCKHSRAVEFTPHAALTDQSRARPEVVAANLSLEREIVAPLAVPRVVTAEWAYKLLMRGSSASGKPLTSGVLRCVTDAISSAAGRRVIDECPNPTLADDYRKIRDTIVENYRTQGLRLWSVQ
;
A
#
# COMPACT_ATOMS: atom_id res chain seq x y z
N MET A 1 -20.96 -28.61 -6.37
CA MET A 1 -21.51 -27.26 -6.15
C MET A 1 -22.94 -27.26 -6.70
N TRP A 2 -23.95 -27.39 -5.82
CA TRP A 2 -25.42 -27.26 -5.97
C TRP A 2 -26.21 -27.76 -7.18
N GLY A 3 -25.61 -28.12 -8.32
CA GLY A 3 -26.22 -28.54 -9.60
C GLY A 3 -27.72 -28.88 -9.57
N ASN A 4 -28.06 -30.17 -9.49
CA ASN A 4 -29.45 -30.64 -9.53
C ASN A 4 -30.28 -30.15 -8.32
N ALA A 5 -29.68 -29.97 -7.14
CA ALA A 5 -30.37 -29.50 -5.93
C ALA A 5 -30.85 -28.03 -6.04
N PHE A 6 -30.19 -27.21 -6.86
CA PHE A 6 -30.68 -25.87 -7.19
C PHE A 6 -31.88 -25.93 -8.14
N LEU A 7 -31.83 -26.83 -9.13
CA LEU A 7 -32.92 -27.04 -10.10
C LEU A 7 -34.16 -27.64 -9.43
N GLU A 8 -33.99 -28.52 -8.45
CA GLU A 8 -35.07 -29.10 -7.64
C GLU A 8 -35.86 -28.07 -6.83
N LYS A 9 -35.28 -26.89 -6.55
CA LYS A 9 -36.01 -25.79 -5.91
C LYS A 9 -36.93 -25.02 -6.86
N TRP A 10 -36.72 -25.12 -8.17
CA TRP A 10 -37.46 -24.39 -9.19
C TRP A 10 -38.02 -25.35 -10.26
N PRO A 11 -38.76 -26.41 -9.87
CA PRO A 11 -39.16 -27.48 -10.79
C PRO A 11 -40.25 -27.07 -11.80
N GLN A 12 -40.86 -25.89 -11.64
CA GLN A 12 -41.99 -25.41 -12.45
C GLN A 12 -41.78 -23.99 -13.02
N ASP A 13 -40.62 -23.36 -12.75
CA ASP A 13 -40.37 -21.97 -13.13
C ASP A 13 -39.55 -21.86 -14.42
N ASP A 14 -39.82 -20.81 -15.20
CA ASP A 14 -38.98 -20.43 -16.34
C ASP A 14 -37.58 -20.05 -15.86
N LEU A 15 -36.63 -20.97 -16.03
CA LEU A 15 -35.22 -20.77 -15.67
C LEU A 15 -34.61 -19.52 -16.33
N TYR A 16 -35.17 -19.09 -17.48
CA TYR A 16 -34.75 -17.85 -18.12
C TYR A 16 -35.22 -16.62 -17.31
N GLY A 17 -36.48 -16.58 -16.90
CA GLY A 17 -37.02 -15.56 -15.98
C GLY A 17 -36.26 -15.50 -14.64
N VAL A 18 -35.93 -16.65 -14.05
CA VAL A 18 -35.14 -16.70 -12.80
C VAL A 18 -33.76 -16.07 -13.00
N LYS A 19 -33.08 -16.38 -14.11
CA LYS A 19 -31.78 -15.77 -14.43
C LYS A 19 -31.88 -14.26 -14.62
N ILE A 20 -32.94 -13.76 -15.25
CA ILE A 20 -33.16 -12.32 -15.43
C ILE A 20 -33.33 -11.63 -14.08
N GLU A 21 -34.14 -12.18 -13.18
CA GLU A 21 -34.37 -11.59 -11.86
C GLU A 21 -33.13 -11.64 -10.98
N TRP A 22 -32.37 -12.73 -11.03
CA TRP A 22 -31.06 -12.80 -10.38
C TRP A 22 -30.08 -11.78 -10.95
N ALA A 23 -29.99 -11.64 -12.27
CA ALA A 23 -29.14 -10.64 -12.91
C ALA A 23 -29.53 -9.21 -12.50
N ARG A 24 -30.83 -8.90 -12.44
CA ARG A 24 -31.35 -7.60 -11.97
C ARG A 24 -30.98 -7.33 -10.52
N GLY A 25 -31.18 -8.32 -9.64
CA GLY A 25 -30.87 -8.21 -8.22
C GLY A 25 -29.38 -8.03 -7.94
N LEU A 26 -28.54 -8.78 -8.65
CA LEU A 26 -27.08 -8.79 -8.46
C LEU A 26 -26.35 -7.64 -9.15
N ARG A 27 -26.96 -6.95 -10.13
CA ARG A 27 -26.37 -5.80 -10.83
C ARG A 27 -25.91 -4.67 -9.90
N LYS A 28 -26.49 -4.57 -8.70
CA LYS A 28 -26.16 -3.54 -7.70
C LYS A 28 -24.93 -3.88 -6.84
N LEU A 29 -24.32 -5.06 -7.05
CA LEU A 29 -23.17 -5.53 -6.30
C LEU A 29 -21.87 -5.34 -7.09
N SER A 30 -20.79 -5.01 -6.39
CA SER A 30 -19.45 -4.96 -6.99
C SER A 30 -18.86 -6.35 -7.20
N SER A 31 -17.85 -6.49 -8.06
CA SER A 31 -17.17 -7.77 -8.29
C SER A 31 -16.56 -8.36 -7.02
N LYS A 32 -16.13 -7.52 -6.06
CA LYS A 32 -15.62 -7.97 -4.75
C LYS A 32 -16.72 -8.55 -3.86
N GLU A 33 -17.87 -7.88 -3.80
CA GLU A 33 -19.04 -8.34 -3.04
C GLU A 33 -19.59 -9.65 -3.61
N LEU A 34 -19.63 -9.78 -4.94
CA LEU A 34 -20.01 -11.03 -5.61
C LEU A 34 -19.03 -12.16 -5.29
N LYS A 35 -17.72 -11.90 -5.35
CA LYS A 35 -16.70 -12.90 -4.99
C LYS A 35 -16.88 -13.40 -3.56
N ALA A 36 -17.10 -12.48 -2.62
CA ALA A 36 -17.30 -12.84 -1.22
C ALA A 36 -18.58 -13.68 -0.99
N GLY A 37 -19.66 -13.35 -1.69
CA GLY A 37 -20.88 -14.18 -1.66
C GLY A 37 -20.63 -15.59 -2.21
N VAL A 38 -19.87 -15.70 -3.31
CA VAL A 38 -19.48 -17.00 -3.90
C VAL A 38 -18.64 -17.81 -2.93
N ASP A 39 -17.67 -17.19 -2.25
CA ASP A 39 -16.83 -17.86 -1.25
C ASP A 39 -17.67 -18.35 -0.06
N ALA A 40 -18.71 -17.60 0.34
CA ALA A 40 -19.66 -17.98 1.38
C ALA A 40 -20.60 -19.13 0.98
N LEU A 41 -20.78 -19.44 -0.31
CA LEU A 41 -21.63 -20.56 -0.74
C LEU A 41 -21.09 -21.93 -0.31
N ILE A 42 -19.79 -22.01 0.01
CA ILE A 42 -19.13 -23.26 0.43
C ILE A 42 -19.56 -23.66 1.84
N THR A 43 -20.00 -22.71 2.66
CA THR A 43 -20.39 -22.96 4.06
C THR A 43 -21.87 -23.30 4.23
N LEU A 44 -22.68 -23.16 3.17
CA LEU A 44 -24.12 -23.42 3.23
C LEU A 44 -24.45 -24.91 3.07
N LYS A 45 -25.48 -25.36 3.79
CA LYS A 45 -26.07 -26.71 3.66
C LYS A 45 -27.17 -26.81 2.61
N PHE A 46 -27.78 -25.69 2.23
CA PHE A 46 -28.78 -25.62 1.16
C PHE A 46 -28.51 -24.45 0.20
N ALA A 47 -28.96 -24.58 -1.05
CA ALA A 47 -28.82 -23.52 -2.04
C ALA A 47 -29.60 -22.27 -1.58
N PRO A 48 -29.00 -21.07 -1.56
CA PRO A 48 -29.68 -19.87 -1.08
C PRO A 48 -30.69 -19.34 -2.11
N SER A 49 -31.69 -18.62 -1.63
CA SER A 49 -32.52 -17.72 -2.43
C SER A 49 -31.75 -16.45 -2.84
N LEU A 50 -32.29 -15.66 -3.76
CA LEU A 50 -31.65 -14.42 -4.24
C LEU A 50 -31.40 -13.42 -3.10
N SER A 51 -32.36 -13.26 -2.18
CA SER A 51 -32.23 -12.36 -1.03
C SER A 51 -31.17 -12.84 -0.03
N GLU A 52 -31.14 -14.15 0.26
CA GLU A 52 -30.13 -14.76 1.12
C GLU A 52 -28.73 -14.63 0.53
N PHE A 53 -28.57 -14.89 -0.78
CA PHE A 53 -27.29 -14.73 -1.46
C PHE A 53 -26.85 -13.26 -1.49
N TYR A 54 -27.77 -12.33 -1.76
CA TYR A 54 -27.49 -10.90 -1.72
C TYR A 54 -27.01 -10.44 -0.33
N ALA A 55 -27.61 -10.97 0.74
CA ALA A 55 -27.18 -10.70 2.11
C ALA A 55 -25.75 -11.19 2.36
N LEU A 56 -25.39 -12.39 1.90
CA LEU A 56 -24.03 -12.93 2.00
C LEU A 56 -23.00 -12.07 1.25
N CYS A 57 -23.35 -11.58 0.06
CA CYS A 57 -22.50 -10.66 -0.71
C CYS A 57 -22.20 -9.35 0.03
N LYS A 58 -23.15 -8.85 0.84
CA LYS A 58 -22.97 -7.60 1.61
C LYS A 58 -22.32 -7.82 2.97
N HIS A 59 -22.45 -8.99 3.57
CA HIS A 59 -21.99 -9.27 4.93
C HIS A 59 -20.46 -9.27 5.06
N SER A 60 -19.72 -9.67 4.02
CA SER A 60 -18.25 -9.71 4.07
C SER A 60 -17.62 -8.34 4.35
N ARG A 61 -18.27 -7.25 3.90
CA ARG A 61 -17.80 -5.88 4.12
C ARG A 61 -17.89 -5.45 5.59
N ALA A 62 -18.81 -6.02 6.35
CA ALA A 62 -18.97 -5.74 7.78
C ALA A 62 -17.93 -6.49 8.63
N VAL A 63 -17.44 -7.63 8.16
CA VAL A 63 -16.42 -8.44 8.86
C VAL A 63 -15.00 -7.92 8.58
N GLU A 64 -14.75 -7.38 7.38
CA GLU A 64 -13.43 -6.84 7.01
C GLU A 64 -13.11 -5.48 7.65
N PHE A 65 -14.13 -4.72 8.06
CA PHE A 65 -13.96 -3.43 8.74
C PHE A 65 -14.75 -3.43 10.04
N THR A 66 -14.16 -3.99 11.09
CA THR A 66 -14.47 -3.55 12.46
C THR A 66 -13.78 -2.19 12.62
N PRO A 67 -14.50 -1.06 12.56
CA PRO A 67 -13.85 0.23 12.74
C PRO A 67 -13.29 0.25 14.17
N HIS A 68 -11.97 0.47 14.27
CA HIS A 68 -11.34 0.65 15.57
C HIS A 68 -12.01 1.85 16.24
N ALA A 69 -12.47 1.71 17.48
CA ALA A 69 -13.28 2.75 18.15
C ALA A 69 -12.61 4.14 18.13
N ALA A 70 -11.27 4.18 18.16
CA ALA A 70 -10.47 5.40 18.05
C ALA A 70 -10.58 6.14 16.69
N LEU A 71 -10.98 5.45 15.61
CA LEU A 71 -11.15 6.03 14.27
C LEU A 71 -12.59 6.54 14.02
N THR A 72 -13.53 6.19 14.90
CA THR A 72 -14.93 6.64 14.85
C THR A 72 -15.28 7.66 15.93
N ASP A 73 -14.32 7.97 16.81
CA ASP A 73 -14.50 8.99 17.83
C ASP A 73 -14.61 10.38 17.19
N GLN A 74 -15.79 11.00 17.33
CA GLN A 74 -16.07 12.37 16.89
C GLN A 74 -16.13 13.35 18.07
N SER A 75 -15.70 12.92 19.26
CA SER A 75 -15.67 13.79 20.43
C SER A 75 -14.73 14.97 20.20
N ARG A 76 -15.10 16.12 20.77
CA ARG A 76 -14.24 17.31 20.70
C ARG A 76 -13.00 17.06 21.56
N ALA A 77 -11.83 17.15 20.94
CA ALA A 77 -10.56 17.05 21.64
C ALA A 77 -10.45 18.12 22.74
N ARG A 78 -9.90 17.73 23.89
CA ARG A 78 -9.68 18.64 25.03
C ARG A 78 -8.66 19.73 24.64
N PRO A 79 -8.84 20.99 25.08
CA PRO A 79 -7.94 22.09 24.71
C PRO A 79 -6.46 21.81 25.01
N GLU A 80 -6.16 21.12 26.10
CA GLU A 80 -4.79 20.78 26.51
C GLU A 80 -4.14 19.80 25.54
N VAL A 81 -4.91 18.82 25.05
CA VAL A 81 -4.46 17.83 24.05
C VAL A 81 -4.21 18.51 22.71
N VAL A 82 -5.09 19.43 22.31
CA VAL A 82 -4.91 20.21 21.08
C VAL A 82 -3.64 21.06 21.16
N ALA A 83 -3.39 21.74 22.29
CA ALA A 83 -2.20 22.56 22.46
C ALA A 83 -0.90 21.73 22.37
N ALA A 84 -0.86 20.57 23.03
CA ALA A 84 0.29 19.67 22.98
C ALA A 84 0.52 19.07 21.57
N ASN A 85 -0.55 18.71 20.86
CA ASN A 85 -0.43 18.20 19.50
C ASN A 85 0.02 19.29 18.52
N LEU A 86 -0.50 20.51 18.65
CA LEU A 86 -0.12 21.64 17.80
C LEU A 86 1.35 22.01 17.94
N SER A 87 1.95 21.90 19.13
CA SER A 87 3.39 22.13 19.27
C SER A 87 4.21 21.08 18.53
N LEU A 88 3.84 19.80 18.65
CA LEU A 88 4.51 18.71 17.95
C LEU A 88 4.34 18.81 16.44
N GLU A 89 3.14 19.16 15.97
CA GLU A 89 2.87 19.38 14.55
C GLU A 89 3.73 20.52 13.99
N ARG A 90 3.86 21.62 14.73
CA ARG A 90 4.74 22.74 14.33
C ARG A 90 6.19 22.30 14.22
N GLU A 91 6.69 21.48 15.15
CA GLU A 91 8.06 20.94 15.09
C GLU A 91 8.26 20.03 13.88
N ILE A 92 7.28 19.18 13.54
CA ILE A 92 7.34 18.26 12.40
C ILE A 92 7.25 19.03 11.07
N VAL A 93 6.41 20.07 11.01
CA VAL A 93 6.17 20.87 9.79
C VAL A 93 7.26 21.93 9.56
N ALA A 94 7.89 22.45 10.61
CA ALA A 94 8.91 23.50 10.49
C ALA A 94 10.03 23.17 9.48
N PRO A 95 10.59 21.94 9.43
CA PRO A 95 11.56 21.56 8.40
C PRO A 95 11.03 21.59 6.96
N LEU A 96 9.72 21.43 6.75
CA LEU A 96 9.07 21.45 5.44
C LEU A 96 8.76 22.87 4.96
N ALA A 97 8.63 23.83 5.88
CA ALA A 97 8.40 25.23 5.55
C ALA A 97 9.63 25.90 4.91
N VAL A 98 10.82 25.36 5.15
CA VAL A 98 12.06 25.83 4.51
C VAL A 98 12.24 25.08 3.18
N PRO A 99 12.28 25.77 2.03
CA PRO A 99 12.55 25.13 0.76
C PRO A 99 13.96 24.55 0.77
N ARG A 100 14.06 23.23 0.91
CA ARG A 100 15.32 22.50 0.82
C ARG A 100 15.56 22.10 -0.62
N VAL A 101 16.80 22.26 -1.09
CA VAL A 101 17.24 21.62 -2.33
C VAL A 101 17.07 20.11 -2.14
N VAL A 102 16.26 19.47 -2.98
CA VAL A 102 16.06 18.03 -2.92
C VAL A 102 17.35 17.37 -3.41
N THR A 103 18.16 16.85 -2.48
CA THR A 103 19.41 16.16 -2.78
C THR A 103 19.25 14.66 -2.59
N ALA A 104 20.10 13.87 -3.25
CA ALA A 104 20.20 12.43 -3.00
C ALA A 104 21.12 12.09 -1.81
N GLU A 105 21.58 13.09 -1.05
CA GLU A 105 22.54 12.91 0.05
C GLU A 105 22.00 12.01 1.16
N TRP A 106 20.69 12.06 1.39
CA TRP A 106 20.00 11.18 2.35
C TRP A 106 20.23 9.71 2.05
N ALA A 107 20.37 9.32 0.78
CA ALA A 107 20.52 7.93 0.37
C ALA A 107 21.91 7.40 0.76
N TYR A 108 22.96 8.20 0.56
CA TYR A 108 24.31 7.87 1.02
C TYR A 108 24.37 7.78 2.54
N LYS A 109 23.84 8.78 3.25
CA LYS A 109 23.78 8.80 4.71
C LYS A 109 23.01 7.58 5.26
N LEU A 110 21.94 7.17 4.60
CA LEU A 110 21.15 6.00 4.99
C LEU A 110 21.94 4.70 4.84
N LEU A 111 22.70 4.53 3.75
CA LEU A 111 23.56 3.35 3.57
C LEU A 111 24.71 3.32 4.58
N MET A 112 25.38 4.46 4.81
CA MET A 112 26.45 4.53 5.80
C MET A 112 25.94 4.21 7.21
N ARG A 113 24.70 4.59 7.54
CA ARG A 113 24.07 4.23 8.82
C ARG A 113 23.68 2.75 8.90
N GLY A 114 23.39 2.10 7.76
CA GLY A 114 23.05 0.68 7.68
C GLY A 114 21.69 0.26 8.26
N SER A 115 20.93 1.19 8.86
CA SER A 115 19.65 0.91 9.53
C SER A 115 18.66 2.06 9.41
N SER A 116 17.39 1.80 9.72
CA SER A 116 16.35 2.83 9.83
C SER A 116 16.65 3.78 11.01
N ALA A 117 15.92 4.90 11.09
CA ALA A 117 16.03 5.80 12.24
C ALA A 117 15.65 5.12 13.58
N SER A 118 14.88 4.02 13.52
CA SER A 118 14.49 3.20 14.66
C SER A 118 15.41 1.99 14.90
N GLY A 119 16.56 1.91 14.20
CA GLY A 119 17.53 0.81 14.33
C GLY A 119 17.10 -0.52 13.68
N LYS A 120 15.97 -0.54 12.97
CA LYS A 120 15.48 -1.73 12.25
C LYS A 120 16.26 -1.92 10.94
N PRO A 121 16.38 -3.17 10.44
CA PRO A 121 17.01 -3.43 9.15
C PRO A 121 16.26 -2.73 8.01
N LEU A 122 17.01 -2.31 6.99
CA LEU A 122 16.45 -1.69 5.80
C LEU A 122 15.70 -2.74 4.97
N THR A 123 14.47 -2.42 4.59
CA THR A 123 13.67 -3.31 3.72
C THR A 123 14.18 -3.26 2.28
N SER A 124 13.88 -4.30 1.50
CA SER A 124 14.24 -4.36 0.07
C SER A 124 13.70 -3.16 -0.74
N GLY A 125 12.48 -2.70 -0.42
CA GLY A 125 11.91 -1.52 -1.05
C GLY A 125 12.69 -0.23 -0.76
N VAL A 126 13.14 -0.05 0.49
CA VAL A 126 13.99 1.08 0.88
C VAL A 126 15.33 1.02 0.17
N LEU A 127 15.96 -0.15 0.15
CA LEU A 127 17.24 -0.36 -0.55
C LEU A 127 17.12 -0.03 -2.03
N ARG A 128 16.04 -0.44 -2.72
CA ARG A 128 15.79 -0.08 -4.11
C ARG A 128 15.69 1.43 -4.33
N CYS A 129 14.91 2.14 -3.49
CA CYS A 129 14.79 3.60 -3.61
C CYS A 129 16.14 4.31 -3.41
N VAL A 130 16.96 3.80 -2.50
CA VAL A 130 18.29 4.31 -2.20
C VAL A 130 19.25 4.10 -3.36
N THR A 131 19.30 2.90 -3.93
CA THR A 131 20.17 2.58 -5.06
C THR A 131 19.76 3.33 -6.33
N ASP A 132 18.46 3.52 -6.55
CA ASP A 132 17.93 4.34 -7.65
C ASP A 132 18.31 5.82 -7.46
N ALA A 133 18.20 6.36 -6.25
CA ALA A 133 18.61 7.74 -5.95
C ALA A 133 20.13 7.95 -6.17
N ILE A 134 20.97 7.01 -5.74
CA ILE A 134 22.44 7.09 -5.87
C ILE A 134 22.90 6.93 -7.33
N SER A 135 22.26 6.06 -8.11
CA SER A 135 22.57 5.85 -9.52
C SER A 135 22.04 6.95 -10.44
N SER A 136 21.16 7.82 -9.95
CA SER A 136 20.63 8.98 -10.67
C SER A 136 21.64 10.14 -10.81
N ALA A 137 21.31 11.13 -11.64
CA ALA A 137 22.10 12.34 -11.79
C ALA A 137 22.17 13.16 -10.48
N ALA A 138 21.13 13.11 -9.65
CA ALA A 138 21.13 13.74 -8.33
C ALA A 138 22.16 13.08 -7.39
N GLY A 139 22.32 11.76 -7.48
CA GLY A 139 23.34 11.02 -6.73
C GLY A 139 24.76 11.42 -7.11
N ARG A 140 25.01 11.72 -8.39
CA ARG A 140 26.31 12.22 -8.87
C ARG A 140 26.61 13.63 -8.35
N ARG A 141 25.64 14.56 -8.47
CA ARG A 141 25.79 15.94 -8.00
C ARG A 141 26.16 16.03 -6.52
N VAL A 142 25.65 15.12 -5.68
CA VAL A 142 26.01 15.07 -4.26
C VAL A 142 27.52 14.87 -4.05
N ILE A 143 28.19 14.09 -4.90
CA ILE A 143 29.64 13.89 -4.83
C ILE A 143 30.36 15.15 -5.33
N ASP A 144 29.90 15.71 -6.44
CA ASP A 144 30.51 16.88 -7.10
C ASP A 144 30.43 18.14 -6.22
N GLU A 145 29.32 18.30 -5.48
CA GLU A 145 29.05 19.44 -4.59
C GLU A 145 29.49 19.18 -3.14
N CYS A 146 30.12 18.03 -2.84
CA CYS A 146 30.52 17.68 -1.49
C CYS A 146 31.75 18.52 -1.06
N PRO A 147 31.64 19.36 -0.01
CA PRO A 147 32.75 20.22 0.42
C PRO A 147 33.86 19.44 1.16
N ASN A 148 33.55 18.25 1.69
CA ASN A 148 34.50 17.44 2.45
C ASN A 148 35.10 16.34 1.55
N PRO A 149 36.41 16.36 1.26
CA PRO A 149 37.02 15.43 0.32
C PRO A 149 36.97 13.97 0.80
N THR A 150 37.13 13.71 2.09
CA THR A 150 37.06 12.35 2.66
C THR A 150 35.65 11.79 2.50
N LEU A 151 34.63 12.59 2.77
CA LEU A 151 33.23 12.19 2.62
C LEU A 151 32.85 11.99 1.15
N ALA A 152 33.37 12.84 0.26
CA ALA A 152 33.19 12.72 -1.18
C ALA A 152 33.76 11.40 -1.72
N ASP A 153 34.93 10.98 -1.21
CA ASP A 153 35.54 9.70 -1.56
C ASP A 153 34.70 8.51 -1.08
N ASP A 154 34.14 8.56 0.13
CA ASP A 154 33.25 7.52 0.64
C ASP A 154 31.98 7.43 -0.21
N TYR A 155 31.37 8.57 -0.57
CA TYR A 155 30.22 8.61 -1.47
C TYR A 155 30.55 8.05 -2.85
N ARG A 156 31.74 8.35 -3.39
CA ARG A 156 32.21 7.82 -4.67
C ARG A 156 32.32 6.29 -4.64
N LYS A 157 32.96 5.72 -3.61
CA LYS A 157 33.07 4.26 -3.43
C LYS A 157 31.71 3.58 -3.36
N ILE A 158 30.77 4.14 -2.60
CA ILE A 158 29.40 3.62 -2.48
C ILE A 158 28.72 3.63 -3.85
N ARG A 159 28.80 4.76 -4.56
CA ARG A 159 28.17 4.90 -5.88
C ARG A 159 28.76 3.92 -6.88
N ASP A 160 30.08 3.80 -6.96
CA ASP A 160 30.75 2.93 -7.92
C ASP A 160 30.39 1.47 -7.67
N THR A 161 30.33 1.05 -6.41
CA THR A 161 29.88 -0.30 -6.02
C THR A 161 28.45 -0.58 -6.49
N ILE A 162 27.52 0.37 -6.30
CA ILE A 162 26.12 0.22 -6.71
C ILE A 162 25.98 0.20 -8.22
N VAL A 163 26.66 1.11 -8.92
CA VAL A 163 26.60 1.21 -10.38
C VAL A 163 27.16 -0.06 -11.01
N GLU A 164 28.28 -0.57 -10.51
CA GLU A 164 28.88 -1.81 -11.02
C GLU A 164 27.97 -3.01 -10.78
N ASN A 165 27.37 -3.11 -9.59
CA ASN A 165 26.40 -4.16 -9.31
C ASN A 165 25.20 -4.10 -10.27
N TYR A 166 24.64 -2.92 -10.51
CA TYR A 166 23.55 -2.74 -11.48
C TYR A 166 23.97 -3.13 -12.91
N ARG A 167 25.20 -2.80 -13.34
CA ARG A 167 25.74 -3.24 -14.64
C ARG A 167 25.82 -4.76 -14.72
N THR A 168 26.37 -5.41 -13.69
CA THR A 168 26.51 -6.87 -13.67
C THR A 168 25.16 -7.60 -13.68
N GLN A 169 24.13 -7.02 -13.06
CA GLN A 169 22.78 -7.56 -13.03
C GLN A 169 21.93 -7.18 -14.26
N GLY A 170 22.46 -6.38 -15.19
CA GLY A 170 21.71 -5.87 -16.35
C GLY A 170 20.54 -4.95 -15.97
N LEU A 171 20.57 -4.35 -14.77
CA LEU A 171 19.53 -3.45 -14.30
C LEU A 171 19.68 -2.06 -14.92
N ARG A 172 18.55 -1.37 -15.09
CA ARG A 172 18.51 -0.04 -15.69
C ARG A 172 19.27 0.98 -14.83
N LEU A 173 20.29 1.61 -15.39
CA LEU A 173 20.95 2.77 -14.81
C LEU A 173 20.26 4.05 -15.27
N TRP A 174 19.90 4.91 -14.33
CA TRP A 174 19.09 6.11 -14.62
C TRP A 174 19.91 7.26 -15.24
N SER A 175 21.23 7.29 -15.06
CA SER A 175 22.09 8.41 -15.51
C SER A 175 23.48 8.02 -16.02
N VAL A 176 23.79 6.72 -16.09
CA VAL A 176 25.11 6.24 -16.51
C VAL A 176 24.98 5.79 -17.95
N GLN A 177 25.43 6.65 -18.87
CA GLN A 177 25.79 6.27 -20.25
C GLN A 177 27.19 5.67 -20.24
#